data_AF-A0A2H6AWT5-F1
#
_entry.id   AF-A0A2H6AWT5-F1
#
_cell.length_a   1.000
_cell.length_b   1.000
_cell.length_c   1.000
_cell.angle_alpha   90.00
_cell.angle_beta   90.00
_cell.angle_gamma   90.00
#
_symmetry.space_group_name_H-M   'P 1'
#
loop_
_entity.id
_entity.type
_entity.pdbx_description
1 polymer ?
#
loop_
_entity_poly.entity_id
_entity_poly.type
_entity_poly.pdbx_seq_one_letter_code
_entity_poly.pdbx_strand_id
1 'polypeptide(L)'
;MPLFEKVRTIATEIYGAADVIADKRVRDRFRELDAAGYRDLPVCIAKTQYSFSTDPELRGAPKGHVVPVREVRLSAGAGFVVVICGDIMTMPGLPRRPAALSVDVDPDGTIRGLDAEG
;
A
#
# COMPACT_ATOMS: atom_id res chain seq x y z
N MET A 1 1.31 2.44 -22.21
CA MET A 1 -0.01 2.37 -21.52
C MET A 1 -0.11 3.53 -20.54
N PRO A 2 -1.20 4.34 -20.52
CA PRO A 2 -1.41 5.39 -19.50
C PRO A 2 -1.30 4.85 -18.07
N LEU A 3 -0.80 5.63 -17.12
CA LEU A 3 -0.60 5.16 -15.73
C LEU A 3 -1.89 4.61 -15.10
N PHE A 4 -3.02 5.31 -15.30
CA PHE A 4 -4.31 4.87 -14.77
C PHE A 4 -4.77 3.52 -15.36
N GLU A 5 -4.49 3.27 -16.64
CA GLU A 5 -4.78 1.98 -17.26
C GLU A 5 -3.90 0.87 -16.69
N LYS A 6 -2.64 1.14 -16.33
CA LYS A 6 -1.80 0.14 -15.63
C LYS A 6 -2.41 -0.29 -14.30
N VAL A 7 -2.97 0.66 -13.56
CA VAL A 7 -3.67 0.38 -12.29
C VAL A 7 -4.90 -0.46 -12.55
N ARG A 8 -5.70 -0.10 -13.56
CA ARG A 8 -6.89 -0.87 -13.97
C ARG A 8 -6.53 -2.30 -14.34
N THR A 9 -5.51 -2.52 -15.16
CA THR A 9 -5.06 -3.86 -15.55
C THR A 9 -4.70 -4.71 -14.34
N ILE A 10 -3.95 -4.17 -13.38
CA ILE A 10 -3.61 -4.95 -12.16
C ILE A 10 -4.88 -5.26 -11.35
N ALA A 11 -5.78 -4.29 -11.21
CA ALA A 11 -7.01 -4.50 -10.45
C ALA A 11 -7.91 -5.58 -11.10
N THR A 12 -8.08 -5.57 -12.42
CA THR A 12 -8.94 -6.54 -13.11
C THR A 12 -8.29 -7.91 -13.23
N GLU A 13 -7.03 -7.97 -13.68
CA GLU A 13 -6.36 -9.24 -13.99
C GLU A 13 -5.82 -9.95 -12.75
N ILE A 14 -5.34 -9.21 -11.75
CA ILE A 14 -4.71 -9.80 -10.55
C ILE A 14 -5.66 -9.84 -9.37
N TYR A 15 -6.44 -8.78 -9.14
CA TYR A 15 -7.32 -8.71 -7.97
C TYR A 15 -8.73 -9.23 -8.26
N GLY A 16 -9.13 -9.39 -9.52
CA GLY A 16 -10.51 -9.78 -9.88
C GLY A 16 -11.52 -8.66 -9.63
N ALA A 17 -11.07 -7.40 -9.59
CA ALA A 17 -11.92 -6.23 -9.49
C ALA A 17 -12.73 -6.04 -10.78
N ALA A 18 -13.93 -5.45 -10.67
CA ALA A 18 -14.71 -5.03 -11.83
C ALA A 18 -14.12 -3.78 -12.49
N ASP A 19 -13.71 -2.79 -11.69
CA ASP A 19 -13.10 -1.56 -12.18
C ASP A 19 -12.33 -0.84 -11.04
N VAL A 20 -11.67 0.26 -11.40
CA VAL A 20 -10.98 1.17 -10.50
C VAL A 20 -11.69 2.52 -10.50
N ILE A 21 -11.99 3.06 -9.33
CA ILE A 21 -12.57 4.39 -9.17
C ILE A 21 -11.54 5.33 -8.55
N ALA A 22 -11.55 6.57 -9.02
CA ALA A 22 -10.71 7.64 -8.52
C ALA A 22 -11.47 8.96 -8.66
N ASP A 23 -11.30 9.84 -7.69
CA ASP A 23 -11.86 11.18 -7.76
C ASP A 23 -11.20 12.01 -8.88
N LYS A 24 -11.77 13.19 -9.17
CA LYS A 24 -11.25 14.07 -10.22
C LYS A 24 -9.80 14.49 -9.95
N ARG A 25 -9.46 14.77 -8.68
CA ARG A 25 -8.12 15.23 -8.29
C ARG A 25 -7.06 14.18 -8.58
N VAL A 26 -7.32 12.92 -8.24
CA VAL A 26 -6.43 11.79 -8.50
C VAL A 26 -6.32 11.53 -10.00
N ARG A 27 -7.44 11.58 -10.75
CA ARG A 27 -7.40 11.43 -12.22
C ARG A 27 -6.59 12.52 -12.90
N ASP A 28 -6.72 13.77 -12.45
CA ASP A 28 -5.94 14.89 -12.96
C ASP A 28 -4.45 14.70 -12.61
N ARG A 29 -4.14 14.21 -11.40
CA ARG A 29 -2.76 13.88 -11.03
C ARG A 29 -2.13 12.79 -11.90
N PHE A 30 -2.87 11.75 -12.27
CA PHE A 30 -2.38 10.75 -13.23
C PHE A 30 -2.06 11.37 -14.59
N ARG A 31 -2.92 12.28 -15.07
CA ARG A 31 -2.69 12.99 -16.34
C ARG A 31 -1.46 13.90 -16.28
N GLU A 32 -1.26 14.60 -15.17
CA GLU A 32 -0.07 15.41 -14.94
C GLU A 32 1.20 14.56 -15.00
N LEU A 33 1.21 13.40 -14.34
CA LEU A 33 2.36 12.48 -14.34
C LEU A 33 2.62 11.89 -15.73
N ASP A 34 1.56 11.52 -16.46
CA ASP A 34 1.66 11.07 -17.85
C ASP A 34 2.26 12.17 -18.74
N ALA A 35 1.80 13.43 -18.59
CA ALA A 35 2.29 14.58 -19.36
C ALA A 35 3.72 15.01 -18.99
N ALA A 36 4.14 14.79 -17.73
CA ALA A 36 5.48 15.08 -17.25
C ALA A 36 6.53 14.03 -17.66
N GLY A 37 6.15 13.02 -18.46
CA GLY A 37 7.05 11.99 -18.98
C GLY A 37 7.22 10.76 -18.09
N TYR A 38 6.41 10.61 -17.04
CA TYR A 38 6.47 9.46 -16.13
C TYR A 38 5.54 8.31 -16.54
N ARG A 39 4.91 8.41 -17.71
CA ARG A 39 3.95 7.43 -18.23
C ARG A 39 4.50 5.99 -18.26
N ASP A 40 5.79 5.84 -18.57
CA ASP A 40 6.40 4.52 -18.74
C ASP A 40 6.82 3.88 -17.43
N LEU A 41 6.82 4.62 -16.31
CA LEU A 41 7.14 4.07 -15.00
C LEU A 41 6.14 2.97 -14.58
N PRO A 42 6.60 1.90 -13.92
CA PRO A 42 5.73 0.93 -13.27
C PRO A 42 4.90 1.57 -12.14
N VAL A 43 3.78 0.91 -11.81
CA VAL A 43 2.91 1.31 -10.70
C VAL A 43 3.08 0.36 -9.51
N CYS A 44 3.10 0.90 -8.31
CA CYS A 44 3.13 0.17 -7.05
C CYS A 44 1.80 0.39 -6.34
N ILE A 45 0.95 -0.65 -6.29
CA ILE A 45 -0.36 -0.54 -5.63
C ILE A 45 -0.20 -0.82 -4.15
N ALA A 46 -0.56 0.18 -3.35
CA ALA A 46 -0.52 0.15 -1.92
C ALA A 46 -1.96 0.01 -1.41
N LYS A 47 -2.30 -1.18 -0.90
CA LYS A 47 -3.62 -1.55 -0.37
C LYS A 47 -3.47 -2.48 0.83
N THR A 48 -4.58 -2.86 1.45
CA THR A 48 -4.57 -3.91 2.50
C THR A 48 -3.95 -5.21 1.98
N GLN A 49 -3.08 -5.80 2.78
CA GLN A 49 -2.46 -7.10 2.52
C GLN A 49 -3.41 -8.28 2.84
N TYR A 50 -4.50 -8.03 3.56
CA TYR A 50 -5.39 -9.08 4.08
C TYR A 50 -6.42 -9.60 3.06
N SER A 51 -6.65 -8.86 1.97
CA SER A 51 -7.62 -9.20 0.93
C SER A 51 -7.11 -8.82 -0.45
N PHE A 52 -7.60 -9.45 -1.51
CA PHE A 52 -7.42 -8.97 -2.89
C PHE A 52 -8.18 -7.66 -3.15
N SER A 53 -9.28 -7.44 -2.43
CA SER A 53 -10.01 -6.18 -2.45
C SER A 53 -9.32 -5.10 -1.60
N THR A 54 -9.97 -3.95 -1.47
CA THR A 54 -9.57 -2.90 -0.52
C THR A 54 -10.16 -3.07 0.88
N ASP A 55 -11.01 -4.08 1.09
CA ASP A 55 -11.63 -4.42 2.37
C ASP A 55 -10.89 -5.61 3.02
N PRO A 56 -10.28 -5.45 4.20
CA PRO A 56 -9.56 -6.53 4.88
C PRO A 56 -10.45 -7.70 5.33
N GLU A 57 -11.77 -7.53 5.45
CA GLU A 57 -12.69 -8.59 5.89
C GLU A 57 -13.08 -9.55 4.76
N LEU A 58 -12.96 -9.11 3.49
CA LEU A 58 -13.27 -9.92 2.31
C LEU A 58 -12.16 -10.93 2.02
N ARG A 59 -12.20 -12.08 2.69
CA ARG A 59 -11.22 -13.16 2.55
C ARG A 59 -11.49 -14.06 1.34
N GLY A 60 -10.47 -14.80 0.91
CA GLY A 60 -10.54 -15.69 -0.24
C GLY A 60 -10.23 -14.96 -1.56
N ALA A 61 -11.00 -15.23 -2.61
CA ALA A 61 -10.85 -14.63 -3.93
C ALA A 61 -12.09 -13.79 -4.31
N PRO A 62 -12.29 -12.62 -3.69
CA PRO A 62 -13.43 -11.75 -3.99
C PRO A 62 -13.37 -11.28 -5.44
N LYS A 63 -14.50 -11.36 -6.16
CA LYS A 63 -14.62 -10.89 -7.55
C LYS A 63 -15.66 -9.78 -7.67
N GLY A 64 -15.50 -8.93 -8.68
CA GLY A 64 -16.48 -7.89 -9.01
C GLY A 64 -16.49 -6.69 -8.05
N HIS A 65 -15.52 -6.61 -7.14
CA HIS A 65 -15.35 -5.45 -6.25
C HIS A 65 -14.74 -4.28 -7.02
N VAL A 66 -14.89 -3.07 -6.49
CA VAL A 66 -14.32 -1.86 -7.09
C VAL A 66 -13.16 -1.40 -6.23
N VAL A 67 -12.01 -1.10 -6.85
CA VAL A 67 -10.82 -0.62 -6.15
C VAL A 67 -10.83 0.92 -6.14
N PRO A 68 -11.07 1.58 -4.99
CA PRO A 68 -10.89 3.02 -4.87
C PRO A 68 -9.41 3.40 -4.84
N VAL A 69 -9.03 4.47 -5.54
CA VAL A 69 -7.72 5.12 -5.45
C VAL A 69 -7.91 6.47 -4.77
N ARG A 70 -7.20 6.68 -3.65
CA ARG A 70 -7.28 7.89 -2.82
C ARG A 70 -6.18 8.89 -3.13
N GLU A 71 -4.99 8.41 -3.46
CA GLU A 71 -3.84 9.27 -3.70
C GLU A 71 -2.86 8.59 -4.67
N VAL A 72 -2.07 9.39 -5.38
CA VAL A 72 -0.95 8.90 -6.18
C VAL A 72 0.30 9.73 -5.87
N ARG A 73 1.42 9.05 -5.62
CA ARG A 73 2.72 9.67 -5.29
C ARG A 73 3.77 9.22 -6.29
N LEU A 74 4.61 10.16 -6.73
CA LEU A 74 5.73 9.86 -7.61
C LEU A 74 6.98 9.55 -6.77
N SER A 75 7.52 8.35 -6.92
CA SER A 75 8.81 7.95 -6.36
C SER A 75 9.86 7.96 -7.46
N ALA A 76 10.20 9.16 -7.95
CA ALA A 76 11.06 9.33 -9.12
C ALA A 76 12.45 8.67 -8.96
N GLY A 77 13.06 8.79 -7.77
CA GLY A 77 14.37 8.16 -7.50
C GLY A 77 14.33 6.62 -7.52
N ALA A 78 13.19 6.02 -7.15
CA ALA A 78 13.00 4.57 -7.17
C ALA A 78 12.43 4.05 -8.50
N GLY A 79 11.99 4.95 -9.39
CA GLY A 79 11.49 4.61 -10.72
C GLY A 79 10.09 4.01 -10.73
N PHE A 80 9.19 4.39 -9.80
CA PHE A 80 7.79 3.95 -9.84
C PHE A 80 6.81 4.99 -9.30
N VAL A 81 5.53 4.77 -9.60
CA VAL A 81 4.40 5.57 -9.11
C VAL A 81 3.63 4.79 -8.06
N VAL A 82 3.54 5.29 -6.84
CA VAL A 82 2.80 4.68 -5.72
C VAL A 82 1.34 5.07 -5.81
N VAL A 83 0.46 4.09 -5.81
CA VAL A 83 -1.01 4.24 -5.91
C VAL A 83 -1.62 3.78 -4.60
N ILE A 84 -2.20 4.71 -3.85
CA ILE A 84 -2.72 4.47 -2.50
C ILE A 84 -4.23 4.24 -2.58
N CYS A 85 -4.68 3.03 -2.25
CA CYS A 85 -6.08 2.63 -2.36
C CYS A 85 -6.88 2.67 -1.05
N GLY A 86 -6.20 2.79 0.09
CA GLY A 86 -6.81 2.83 1.42
C GLY A 86 -5.98 3.64 2.41
N ASP A 87 -6.32 3.55 3.68
CA ASP A 87 -5.49 4.13 4.74
C ASP A 87 -4.29 3.23 4.98
N ILE A 88 -3.10 3.73 4.63
CA ILE A 88 -1.84 3.01 4.79
C ILE A 88 -1.07 3.65 5.92
N MET A 89 -0.74 2.85 6.93
CA MET A 89 0.13 3.29 8.01
C MET A 89 1.56 3.44 7.50
N THR A 90 2.02 4.69 7.41
CA THR A 90 3.44 5.01 7.12
C THR A 90 4.27 5.18 8.40
N MET A 91 3.62 5.30 9.55
CA MET A 91 4.26 5.47 10.86
C MET A 91 3.46 4.66 11.90
N PRO A 92 3.92 3.45 12.27
CA PRO A 92 3.25 2.66 13.29
C PRO A 92 3.43 3.31 14.68
N GLY A 93 2.36 3.35 15.46
CA GLY A 93 2.42 3.77 16.86
C GLY A 93 2.85 2.63 17.78
N LEU A 94 3.23 2.98 19.01
CA LEU A 94 3.49 2.00 20.07
C LEU A 94 2.15 1.45 20.62
N PRO A 95 2.09 0.15 20.97
CA PRO A 95 0.92 -0.41 21.64
C PRO A 95 0.84 0.08 23.10
N ARG A 96 -0.32 -0.11 23.75
CA ARG A 96 -0.57 0.32 25.14
C ARG A 96 0.50 -0.16 26.12
N ARG A 97 1.06 -1.36 25.92
CA ARG A 97 2.23 -1.89 26.63
C ARG A 97 3.33 -2.12 25.60
N PRO A 98 4.27 -1.18 25.42
CA PRO A 98 5.35 -1.34 24.46
C PRO A 98 6.35 -2.40 24.92
N ALA A 99 6.92 -3.15 23.98
CA ALA A 99 7.96 -4.14 24.26
C ALA A 99 9.16 -3.55 25.01
N ALA A 100 9.42 -2.24 24.83
CA ALA A 100 10.47 -1.50 25.54
C ALA A 100 10.40 -1.58 27.07
N LEU A 101 9.23 -1.87 27.67
CA LEU A 101 9.11 -2.07 29.12
C LEU A 101 9.73 -3.38 29.60
N SER A 102 9.93 -4.34 28.70
CA SER A 102 10.52 -5.65 28.97
C SER A 102 11.97 -5.78 28.50
N VAL A 103 12.50 -4.74 27.84
CA VAL A 103 13.89 -4.74 27.32
C VAL A 103 14.82 -4.31 28.43
N ASP A 104 15.79 -5.17 28.77
CA ASP A 104 16.81 -4.91 29.79
C ASP A 104 18.12 -5.65 29.46
N VAL A 105 19.20 -5.34 30.19
CA VAL A 105 20.52 -5.96 30.05
C VAL A 105 20.92 -6.65 31.34
N ASP A 106 21.17 -7.95 31.27
CA ASP A 106 21.64 -8.75 32.39
C ASP A 106 23.09 -8.38 32.79
N PRO A 107 23.53 -8.76 34.01
CA PRO A 107 24.90 -8.52 34.47
C PRO A 107 26.00 -9.18 33.61
N ASP A 108 25.67 -10.22 32.84
CA ASP A 108 26.58 -10.87 31.90
C ASP A 108 26.59 -10.21 30.50
N GLY A 109 25.79 -9.16 30.31
CA GLY A 109 25.64 -8.43 29.05
C GLY A 109 24.59 -9.02 28.09
N THR A 110 23.84 -10.04 28.50
CA THR A 110 22.74 -10.60 27.71
C THR A 110 21.54 -9.64 27.67
N ILE A 111 20.97 -9.41 26.47
CA ILE A 111 19.76 -8.58 26.29
C ILE A 111 18.52 -9.47 26.42
N ARG A 112 17.56 -9.08 27.27
CA ARG A 112 16.25 -9.73 27.39
C ARG A 112 15.15 -8.93 26.70
N GLY A 113 14.07 -9.60 26.29
CA GLY A 113 12.83 -8.95 25.82
C GLY A 113 12.87 -8.39 24.39
N LEU A 114 13.87 -8.78 23.58
CA LEU A 114 13.99 -8.38 22.16
C LEU A 114 13.33 -9.39 21.20
N ASP A 115 13.24 -10.65 21.63
CA ASP A 115 12.71 -11.82 20.95
C ASP A 115 11.53 -12.42 21.73
N ALA A 116 10.68 -13.18 21.02
CA ALA A 116 9.45 -13.76 21.58
C ALA A 116 9.67 -15.00 22.46
N GLU A 117 10.91 -15.37 22.73
CA GLU A 117 11.28 -16.47 23.63
C GLU A 117 12.12 -15.92 24.78
N GLY A 118 11.50 -15.84 25.96
CA GLY A 118 12.12 -15.37 27.21
C GLY A 118 11.07 -15.06 28.26
#